data_AF-V5I6Z7-F1
#
_entry.id   AF-V5I6Z7-F1
#
_cell.length_a   1.000
_cell.length_b   1.000
_cell.length_c   1.000
_cell.angle_alpha   90.00
_cell.angle_beta   90.00
_cell.angle_gamma   90.00
#
_symmetry.space_group_name_H-M   'P 1'
#
loop_
_entity.id
_entity.type
_entity.pdbx_description
1 polymer ?
#
loop_
_entity_poly.entity_id
_entity_poly.type
_entity_poly.pdbx_seq_one_letter_code
_entity_poly.pdbx_strand_id
1 'polypeptide(L)'
;KQAEEITAKDEQPSTSTVSPYIKPTVDDAGAGDDRSDKSPIFDKIYITPVDLFNALMKKTNLLIVDIRPAKDFTESFISAEEGHIINIPGEILVPGLSANTLGQRLEGNTQEIWNQRDTFDVIVLMDWDTDDFNFAGSKIERLRICIVEWDFNR
;
A
#
# COMPACT_ATOMS: atom_id res chain seq x y z
N LYS A 1 -45.46 39.79 38.94
CA LYS A 1 -44.64 39.24 40.05
C LYS A 1 -43.39 38.65 39.41
N GLN A 2 -42.35 39.48 39.34
CA GLN A 2 -41.00 39.29 39.94
C GLN A 2 -40.10 38.43 39.00
N ALA A 3 -39.19 39.00 38.20
CA ALA A 3 -37.89 39.69 38.49
C ALA A 3 -36.79 38.67 38.89
N GLU A 4 -35.80 38.45 38.01
CA GLU A 4 -34.35 38.83 38.12
C GLU A 4 -33.59 37.93 39.12
N GLU A 5 -32.42 37.36 38.84
CA GLU A 5 -31.13 38.05 38.66
C GLU A 5 -30.04 37.09 38.12
N ILE A 6 -28.98 37.72 37.63
CA ILE A 6 -27.83 37.32 36.83
C ILE A 6 -26.63 37.06 37.76
N THR A 7 -25.62 36.28 37.36
CA THR A 7 -24.18 36.68 37.46
C THR A 7 -23.28 35.61 36.83
N ALA A 8 -22.50 36.07 35.86
CA ALA A 8 -21.31 35.43 35.30
C ALA A 8 -20.06 35.93 36.02
N LYS A 9 -19.08 35.04 36.25
CA LYS A 9 -17.64 35.24 36.54
C LYS A 9 -16.99 33.85 36.41
N ASP A 10 -15.77 33.60 35.93
CA ASP A 10 -14.67 34.41 35.41
C ASP A 10 -13.76 33.46 34.62
N GLU A 11 -12.99 34.01 33.68
CA GLU A 11 -11.94 33.38 32.89
C GLU A 11 -10.79 32.79 33.73
N GLN A 12 -10.11 31.75 33.23
CA GLN A 12 -8.71 31.79 32.77
C GLN A 12 -8.16 30.37 32.49
N PRO A 13 -7.13 30.24 31.62
CA PRO A 13 -6.84 29.04 30.84
C PRO A 13 -5.89 28.07 31.57
N SER A 14 -6.16 26.77 31.47
CA SER A 14 -5.23 25.73 31.90
C SER A 14 -4.11 25.55 30.88
N THR A 15 -2.97 26.18 31.16
CA THR A 15 -1.68 25.86 30.55
C THR A 15 -1.23 24.48 31.05
N SER A 16 -1.22 23.48 30.17
CA SER A 16 -0.55 22.20 30.45
C SER A 16 0.86 22.22 29.87
N THR A 17 1.78 22.45 30.79
CA THR A 17 3.22 22.21 30.84
C THR A 17 3.81 21.30 29.76
N VAL A 18 4.82 21.85 29.07
CA VAL A 18 5.81 21.14 28.26
C VAL A 18 6.53 20.11 29.13
N SER A 19 6.43 18.82 28.80
CA SER A 19 7.19 17.76 29.46
C SER A 19 8.62 17.70 28.87
N PRO A 20 9.69 17.72 29.68
CA PRO A 20 11.05 17.65 29.19
C PRO A 20 11.40 16.25 28.67
N TYR A 21 11.94 16.20 27.46
CA TYR A 21 12.45 14.99 26.82
C TYR A 21 13.64 14.42 27.63
N ILE A 22 13.42 13.29 28.31
CA ILE A 22 14.48 12.50 28.95
C ILE A 22 15.08 11.60 27.87
N LYS A 23 16.36 11.80 27.56
CA LYS A 23 17.13 10.90 26.69
C LYS A 23 17.39 9.58 27.45
N PRO A 24 17.02 8.41 26.92
CA PRO A 24 17.49 7.15 27.47
C PRO A 24 18.98 7.01 27.20
N THR A 25 19.73 6.75 28.26
CA THR A 25 21.13 6.38 28.27
C THR A 25 21.35 5.10 27.46
N VAL A 26 22.32 5.17 26.55
CA VAL A 26 22.91 4.01 25.87
C VAL A 26 23.60 3.13 26.90
N ASP A 27 23.33 1.83 26.84
CA ASP A 27 24.22 0.71 27.22
C ASP A 27 23.36 -0.57 27.15
N ASP A 28 23.40 -1.32 26.04
CA ASP A 28 23.48 -2.79 26.03
C ASP A 28 23.65 -3.35 24.60
N ALA A 29 24.24 -4.54 24.55
CA ALA A 29 24.92 -5.23 23.47
C ALA A 29 24.22 -5.32 22.10
N GLY A 30 25.09 -5.39 21.08
CA GLY A 30 24.74 -5.51 19.67
C GLY A 30 23.80 -6.67 19.35
N ALA A 31 22.67 -6.32 18.76
CA ALA A 31 21.99 -7.13 17.77
C ALA A 31 22.24 -6.42 16.42
N GLY A 32 22.89 -7.13 15.49
CA GLY A 32 23.07 -6.62 14.13
C GLY A 32 21.72 -6.32 13.53
N ASP A 33 21.40 -5.04 13.39
CA ASP A 33 20.27 -4.56 12.61
C ASP A 33 20.60 -4.80 11.14
N ASP A 34 20.33 -6.02 10.65
CA ASP A 34 20.42 -6.39 9.23
C ASP A 34 19.24 -5.81 8.44
N ARG A 35 18.89 -4.55 8.73
CA ARG A 35 18.10 -3.74 7.81
C ARG A 35 19.03 -3.33 6.69
N SER A 36 19.26 -4.29 5.78
CA SER A 36 19.87 -3.99 4.49
C SER A 36 19.14 -2.77 3.92
N ASP A 37 19.89 -1.68 3.80
CA ASP A 37 19.47 -0.42 3.20
C ASP A 37 19.31 -0.69 1.70
N LYS A 38 18.24 -1.41 1.35
CA LYS A 38 17.93 -1.77 -0.02
C LYS A 38 17.40 -0.51 -0.67
N SER A 39 18.25 0.12 -1.47
CA SER A 39 17.80 1.14 -2.42
C SER A 39 16.58 0.62 -3.18
N PRO A 40 15.56 1.47 -3.39
CA PRO A 40 14.35 1.04 -4.07
C PRO A 40 14.70 0.52 -5.47
N ILE A 41 14.10 -0.61 -5.85
CA ILE A 41 14.33 -1.23 -7.17
C ILE A 41 13.94 -0.28 -8.31
N PHE A 42 12.95 0.57 -8.06
CA PHE A 42 12.54 1.67 -8.93
C PHE A 42 12.61 2.99 -8.17
N ASP A 43 13.27 3.99 -8.75
CA ASP A 43 13.41 5.33 -8.15
C ASP A 43 12.13 6.17 -8.23
N LYS A 44 11.08 5.67 -8.90
CA LYS A 44 9.84 6.37 -9.21
C LYS A 44 8.63 5.51 -8.88
N ILE A 45 7.49 6.18 -8.62
CA ILE A 45 6.20 5.52 -8.39
C ILE A 45 5.67 4.87 -9.68
N TYR A 46 5.91 5.50 -10.84
CA TYR A 46 5.53 4.99 -12.16
C TYR A 46 6.74 4.38 -12.87
N ILE A 47 6.49 3.28 -13.56
CA ILE A 47 7.51 2.59 -14.37
C ILE A 47 7.08 2.57 -15.83
N THR A 48 8.05 2.56 -16.74
CA THR A 48 7.79 2.36 -18.16
C THR A 48 7.71 0.87 -18.49
N PRO A 49 7.15 0.49 -19.65
CA PRO A 49 7.23 -0.89 -20.13
C PRO A 49 8.68 -1.42 -20.25
N VAL A 50 9.64 -0.53 -20.54
CA VAL A 50 11.07 -0.87 -20.60
C VAL A 50 11.62 -1.21 -19.22
N ASP A 51 11.22 -0.47 -18.18
CA ASP A 51 11.61 -0.74 -16.80
C ASP A 51 11.07 -2.09 -16.33
N LEU A 52 9.81 -2.39 -16.62
CA LEU A 52 9.19 -3.69 -16.32
C LEU A 52 9.92 -4.83 -17.04
N PHE A 53 10.16 -4.69 -18.35
CA PHE A 53 10.89 -5.69 -19.12
C PHE A 53 12.29 -5.95 -18.55
N ASN A 54 13.03 -4.88 -18.22
CA ASN A 54 14.36 -5.00 -17.63
C ASN A 54 14.33 -5.70 -16.26
N ALA A 55 13.32 -5.43 -15.43
CA ALA A 55 13.15 -6.09 -14.13
C ALA A 55 12.85 -7.58 -14.30
N LEU A 56 11.99 -7.94 -15.26
CA LEU A 56 11.71 -9.34 -15.61
C LEU A 56 12.97 -10.06 -16.11
N MET A 57 13.75 -9.43 -17.00
CA MET A 57 15.01 -10.00 -17.52
C MET A 57 16.08 -10.19 -16.45
N LYS A 58 16.08 -9.33 -15.42
CA LYS A 58 16.97 -9.45 -14.25
C LYS A 58 16.49 -10.48 -13.22
N LYS A 59 15.35 -11.13 -13.47
CA LYS A 59 14.70 -12.08 -12.53
C LYS A 59 14.43 -11.45 -11.17
N THR A 60 14.04 -10.17 -11.18
CA THR A 60 13.59 -9.50 -9.95
C THR A 60 12.38 -10.24 -9.41
N ASN A 61 12.37 -10.53 -8.11
CA ASN A 61 11.24 -11.14 -7.43
C ASN A 61 10.08 -10.13 -7.34
N LEU A 62 9.23 -10.11 -8.38
CA LEU A 62 8.13 -9.17 -8.52
C LEU A 62 6.79 -9.87 -8.78
N LEU A 63 5.72 -9.21 -8.35
CA LEU A 63 4.34 -9.56 -8.62
C LEU A 63 3.70 -8.52 -9.54
N ILE A 64 3.20 -8.93 -10.69
CA ILE A 64 2.36 -8.12 -11.56
C ILE A 64 0.90 -8.36 -11.15
N VAL A 65 0.20 -7.29 -10.78
CA VAL A 65 -1.23 -7.30 -10.50
C VAL A 65 -1.93 -6.55 -11.62
N ASP A 66 -2.56 -7.31 -12.50
CA ASP A 66 -3.37 -6.79 -13.59
C ASP A 66 -4.79 -6.57 -13.08
N ILE A 67 -5.27 -5.32 -13.08
CA ILE A 67 -6.61 -4.99 -12.61
C ILE A 67 -7.65 -4.82 -13.72
N ARG A 68 -7.31 -5.19 -14.97
CA ARG A 68 -8.28 -5.21 -16.08
C ARG A 68 -9.40 -6.21 -15.80
N PRO A 69 -10.56 -6.06 -16.46
CA PRO A 69 -11.63 -7.05 -16.38
C PRO A 69 -11.12 -8.47 -16.65
N ALA A 70 -11.62 -9.46 -15.91
CA ALA A 70 -11.19 -10.86 -16.03
C ALA A 70 -11.28 -11.40 -17.47
N LYS A 71 -12.24 -10.91 -18.25
CA LYS A 71 -12.39 -11.23 -19.66
C LYS A 71 -11.14 -10.83 -20.46
N ASP A 72 -10.70 -9.58 -20.32
CA ASP A 72 -9.56 -9.04 -21.06
C ASP A 72 -8.25 -9.72 -20.67
N PHE A 73 -8.11 -10.06 -19.37
CA PHE A 73 -6.97 -10.83 -18.86
C PHE A 73 -6.93 -12.26 -19.43
N THR A 74 -8.09 -12.91 -19.54
CA THR A 74 -8.19 -14.26 -20.13
C THR A 74 -7.89 -14.24 -21.62
N GLU A 75 -8.28 -13.17 -22.33
CA GLU A 75 -7.96 -12.97 -23.74
C GLU A 75 -6.46 -12.70 -23.96
N SER A 76 -5.81 -11.97 -23.04
CA SER A 76 -4.39 -11.67 -23.11
C SER A 76 -3.80 -11.29 -21.75
N PHE A 77 -2.62 -11.80 -21.43
CA PHE A 77 -1.87 -11.41 -20.25
C PHE A 77 -0.36 -11.40 -20.56
N ILE A 78 0.41 -10.67 -19.76
CA ILE A 78 1.87 -10.67 -19.88
C ILE A 78 2.38 -12.05 -19.44
N SER A 79 2.97 -12.79 -20.37
CA SER A 79 3.67 -14.02 -20.03
C SER A 79 5.03 -13.67 -19.43
N ALA A 80 5.17 -13.86 -18.11
CA ALA A 80 6.44 -13.74 -17.42
C ALA A 80 6.85 -15.13 -16.91
N GLU A 81 7.92 -15.72 -17.47
CA GLU A 81 8.43 -17.01 -16.98
C GLU A 81 8.88 -16.90 -15.52
N GLU A 82 9.46 -15.75 -15.15
CA GLU A 82 10.14 -15.53 -13.86
C GLU A 82 9.38 -14.56 -12.93
N GLY A 83 8.21 -14.10 -13.35
CA GLY A 83 7.38 -13.17 -12.59
C GLY A 83 6.01 -13.79 -12.29
N HIS A 84 5.47 -13.49 -11.11
CA HIS A 84 4.10 -13.89 -10.79
C HIS A 84 3.15 -12.86 -11.39
N ILE A 85 2.12 -13.33 -12.09
CA ILE A 85 1.05 -12.47 -12.59
C ILE A 85 -0.29 -12.98 -12.07
N ILE A 86 -1.08 -12.07 -11.50
CA ILE A 86 -2.45 -12.34 -11.06
C ILE A 86 -3.39 -11.28 -11.60
N ASN A 87 -4.65 -11.66 -11.76
CA ASN A 87 -5.72 -10.73 -12.09
C ASN A 87 -6.58 -10.44 -10.86
N ILE A 88 -6.73 -9.16 -10.53
CA ILE A 88 -7.64 -8.66 -9.50
C ILE A 88 -8.56 -7.63 -10.17
N PRO A 89 -9.69 -8.07 -10.75
CA PRO A 89 -10.54 -7.19 -11.55
C PRO A 89 -10.91 -5.92 -10.81
N GLY A 90 -10.82 -4.79 -11.48
CA GLY A 90 -11.10 -3.49 -10.88
C GLY A 90 -12.49 -3.36 -10.27
N GLU A 91 -13.45 -4.21 -10.66
CA GLU A 91 -14.82 -4.26 -10.17
C GLU A 91 -14.91 -4.69 -8.70
N ILE A 92 -13.95 -5.48 -8.21
CA ILE A 92 -13.94 -5.95 -6.81
C ILE A 92 -13.21 -4.97 -5.87
N LEU A 93 -12.57 -3.93 -6.43
CA LEU A 93 -11.84 -2.89 -5.71
C LEU A 93 -12.79 -1.79 -5.19
N VAL A 94 -13.40 -2.06 -4.04
CA VAL A 94 -14.29 -1.10 -3.35
C VAL A 94 -13.52 -0.28 -2.30
N PRO A 95 -13.93 0.97 -2.01
CA PRO A 95 -13.32 1.78 -0.96
C PRO A 95 -13.33 1.12 0.43
N GLY A 96 -12.29 1.36 1.24
CA GLY A 96 -12.18 0.87 2.61
C GLY A 96 -11.81 -0.61 2.74
N LEU A 97 -11.36 -1.23 1.66
CA LEU A 97 -11.01 -2.64 1.61
C LEU A 97 -9.53 -2.82 2.01
N SER A 98 -9.26 -3.68 2.99
CA SER A 98 -7.90 -4.03 3.40
C SER A 98 -7.29 -5.12 2.53
N ALA A 99 -5.96 -5.22 2.46
CA ALA A 99 -5.29 -6.25 1.65
C ALA A 99 -5.67 -7.68 2.09
N ASN A 100 -5.86 -7.89 3.39
CA ASN A 100 -6.32 -9.17 3.93
C ASN A 100 -7.77 -9.48 3.53
N THR A 101 -8.67 -8.49 3.63
CA THR A 101 -10.07 -8.64 3.18
C THR A 101 -10.15 -8.87 1.67
N LEU A 102 -9.25 -8.28 0.87
CA LEU A 102 -9.14 -8.56 -0.55
C LEU A 102 -8.78 -10.02 -0.78
N GLY A 103 -7.73 -10.50 -0.10
CA GLY A 103 -7.26 -11.87 -0.20
C GLY A 103 -8.35 -12.91 0.06
N GLN A 104 -9.21 -12.67 1.06
CA GLN A 104 -10.34 -13.56 1.37
C GLN A 104 -11.41 -13.64 0.27
N ARG A 105 -11.47 -12.67 -0.65
CA ARG A 105 -12.40 -12.64 -1.79
C ARG A 105 -11.80 -13.21 -3.07
N LEU A 106 -10.48 -13.42 -3.10
CA LEU A 106 -9.80 -14.04 -4.23
C LEU A 106 -9.95 -15.56 -4.13
N GLU A 107 -9.82 -16.25 -5.25
CA GLU A 107 -9.98 -17.71 -5.33
C GLU A 107 -8.75 -18.36 -5.99
N GLY A 108 -8.52 -19.63 -5.64
CA GLY A 108 -7.49 -20.48 -6.25
C GLY A 108 -6.08 -19.89 -6.19
N ASN A 109 -5.34 -20.06 -7.28
CA ASN A 109 -3.94 -19.62 -7.39
C ASN A 109 -3.75 -18.11 -7.17
N THR A 110 -4.74 -17.29 -7.55
CA THR A 110 -4.70 -15.83 -7.33
C THR A 110 -4.68 -15.50 -5.83
N GLN A 111 -5.49 -16.21 -5.03
CA GLN A 111 -5.49 -16.05 -3.58
C GLN A 111 -4.17 -16.52 -2.96
N GLU A 112 -3.64 -17.66 -3.40
CA GLU A 112 -2.39 -18.22 -2.88
C GLU A 112 -1.20 -17.27 -3.09
N ILE A 113 -1.07 -16.71 -4.30
CA ILE A 113 -0.02 -15.72 -4.61
C ILE A 113 -0.25 -14.42 -3.82
N TRP A 114 -1.49 -13.92 -3.75
CA TRP A 114 -1.80 -12.70 -3.01
C TRP A 114 -1.52 -12.82 -1.51
N ASN A 115 -1.75 -13.99 -0.92
CA ASN A 115 -1.46 -14.24 0.49
C ASN A 115 0.04 -14.21 0.82
N GLN A 116 0.89 -14.35 -0.20
CA GLN A 116 2.35 -14.26 -0.10
C GLN A 116 2.88 -12.96 -0.71
N ARG A 117 2.03 -11.94 -0.91
CA ARG A 117 2.39 -10.69 -1.59
C ARG A 117 3.54 -9.92 -0.93
N ASP A 118 3.69 -10.10 0.38
CA ASP A 118 4.76 -9.54 1.23
C ASP A 118 6.13 -10.18 0.97
N THR A 119 6.17 -11.35 0.33
CA THR A 119 7.40 -12.03 -0.06
C THR A 119 8.03 -11.48 -1.34
N PHE A 120 7.31 -10.65 -2.12
CA PHE A 120 7.83 -10.01 -3.32
C PHE A 120 8.58 -8.73 -2.99
N ASP A 121 9.71 -8.49 -3.65
CA ASP A 121 10.47 -7.24 -3.49
C ASP A 121 9.72 -6.06 -4.14
N VAL A 122 8.92 -6.31 -5.19
CA VAL A 122 8.10 -5.29 -5.86
C VAL A 122 6.73 -5.82 -6.27
N ILE A 123 5.70 -4.98 -6.12
CA ILE A 123 4.39 -5.19 -6.72
C ILE A 123 4.16 -4.13 -7.79
N VAL A 124 3.91 -4.55 -9.03
CA VAL A 124 3.60 -3.70 -10.18
C VAL A 124 2.10 -3.77 -10.44
N LEU A 125 1.44 -2.61 -10.46
CA LEU A 125 0.01 -2.51 -10.77
C LEU A 125 -0.17 -2.02 -12.20
N MET A 126 -1.11 -2.61 -12.94
CA MET A 126 -1.40 -2.18 -14.31
C MET A 126 -2.89 -2.30 -14.66
N ASP A 127 -3.33 -1.44 -15.58
CA ASP A 127 -4.63 -1.49 -16.24
C ASP A 127 -4.53 -0.99 -17.69
N TRP A 128 -5.65 -0.59 -18.30
CA TRP A 128 -5.69 -0.14 -19.69
C TRP A 128 -5.26 1.32 -19.89
N ASP A 129 -5.64 2.19 -18.96
CA ASP A 129 -5.71 3.62 -19.22
C ASP A 129 -5.30 4.50 -18.04
N THR A 130 -4.85 3.92 -16.92
CA THR A 130 -4.29 4.72 -15.82
C THR A 130 -2.90 5.22 -16.19
N ASP A 131 -2.73 6.54 -16.13
CA ASP A 131 -1.49 7.27 -16.32
C ASP A 131 -1.26 8.27 -15.16
N ASP A 132 -0.25 9.12 -15.31
CA ASP A 132 0.10 10.13 -14.30
C ASP A 132 -0.95 11.23 -14.13
N PHE A 133 -1.87 11.41 -15.09
CA PHE A 133 -2.91 12.43 -15.04
C PHE A 133 -4.19 11.95 -14.34
N ASN A 134 -4.54 10.67 -14.49
CA ASN A 134 -5.79 10.11 -13.95
C ASN A 134 -5.59 9.11 -12.80
N PHE A 135 -4.35 8.94 -12.32
CA PHE A 135 -4.03 8.08 -11.18
C PHE A 135 -4.86 8.40 -9.93
N ALA A 136 -5.00 9.69 -9.60
CA ALA A 136 -5.74 10.12 -8.42
C ALA A 136 -7.23 9.76 -8.53
N GLY A 137 -7.73 8.98 -7.58
CA GLY A 137 -9.09 8.45 -7.52
C GLY A 137 -9.30 7.15 -8.32
N SER A 138 -8.28 6.67 -9.05
CA SER A 138 -8.38 5.48 -9.89
C SER A 138 -8.52 4.19 -9.06
N LYS A 139 -8.88 3.11 -9.74
CA LYS A 139 -8.91 1.77 -9.13
C LYS A 139 -7.50 1.29 -8.77
N ILE A 140 -6.48 1.64 -9.56
CA ILE A 140 -5.08 1.38 -9.23
C ILE A 140 -4.68 2.08 -7.93
N GLU A 141 -5.00 3.36 -7.77
CA GLU A 141 -4.64 4.08 -6.54
C GLU A 141 -5.30 3.45 -5.31
N ARG A 142 -6.58 3.04 -5.41
CA ARG A 142 -7.26 2.33 -4.32
C ARG A 142 -6.55 1.03 -3.94
N LEU A 143 -6.13 0.24 -4.92
CA LEU A 143 -5.38 -0.99 -4.67
C LEU A 143 -4.00 -0.69 -4.06
N ARG A 144 -3.31 0.35 -4.54
CA ARG A 144 -2.05 0.81 -3.94
C ARG A 144 -2.24 1.18 -2.47
N ILE A 145 -3.26 1.96 -2.13
CA ILE A 145 -3.60 2.35 -0.76
C ILE A 145 -3.89 1.11 0.10
N CYS A 146 -4.70 0.18 -0.42
CA CYS A 146 -5.02 -1.10 0.21
C CYS A 146 -3.76 -1.89 0.62
N ILE A 147 -2.72 -1.88 -0.21
CA ILE A 147 -1.43 -2.55 0.03
C ILE A 147 -0.50 -1.73 0.95
N VAL A 148 -0.42 -0.40 0.77
CA VAL A 148 0.60 0.42 1.43
C VAL A 148 0.18 0.90 2.82
N GLU A 149 -1.10 1.25 3.00
CA GLU A 149 -1.60 1.85 4.24
C GLU A 149 -2.28 0.82 5.16
N TRP A 150 -2.85 -0.24 4.58
CA TRP A 150 -3.78 -1.14 5.29
C TRP A 150 -3.31 -2.60 5.31
N ASP A 151 -2.05 -2.86 4.95
CA ASP A 151 -1.45 -4.18 5.01
C ASP A 151 -0.55 -4.31 6.25
N PHE A 152 -1.10 -4.92 7.30
CA PHE A 152 -0.39 -5.18 8.55
C PHE A 152 0.55 -6.39 8.49
N ASN A 153 0.68 -7.05 7.33
CA ASN A 153 1.63 -8.14 7.13
C ASN A 153 3.06 -7.64 6.83
N ARG A 154 3.30 -6.32 6.84
CA ARG A 154 4.64 -5.72 6.71
C ARG A 154 5.36 -5.61 8.06
#